data_AF-V3ZJE6-F1
#
_entry.id   AF-V3ZJE6-F1
#
_cell.length_a   1.000
_cell.length_b   1.000
_cell.length_c   1.000
_cell.angle_alpha   90.00
_cell.angle_beta   90.00
_cell.angle_gamma   90.00
#
_symmetry.space_group_name_H-M   'P 1'
#
loop_
_entity.id
_entity.type
_entity.pdbx_description
1 polymer ?
#
loop_
_entity_poly.entity_id
_entity_poly.type
_entity_poly.pdbx_seq_one_letter_code
_entity_poly.pdbx_strand_id
1 'polypeptide(L)'
;MPRAHGNAYMGKLLAKLDEKDKRDDPNGNDEECVICMGAKATMQTFPCSHKVVCRKCFIKTIQVAVSQRSLPLRCVICRARILKLRQAALPKVAVTTPTNAVARTMPKSPSLFQCVK
;
A
#
# COMPACT_ATOMS: atom_id res chain seq x y z
N MET A 1 -22.03 -47.25 -26.85
CA MET A 1 -22.10 -45.78 -26.96
C MET A 1 -22.02 -45.19 -25.54
N PRO A 2 -20.89 -44.62 -25.10
CA PRO A 2 -20.74 -44.14 -23.73
C PRO A 2 -21.40 -42.78 -23.53
N ARG A 3 -21.91 -42.58 -22.32
CA ARG A 3 -22.78 -41.48 -21.89
C ARG A 3 -22.03 -40.14 -21.83
N ALA A 4 -22.35 -39.21 -22.73
CA ALA A 4 -21.82 -37.84 -22.74
C ALA A 4 -22.60 -36.86 -21.84
N HIS A 5 -23.20 -37.34 -20.74
CA HIS A 5 -24.06 -36.51 -19.87
C HIS A 5 -23.30 -35.86 -18.70
N GLY A 6 -21.97 -36.04 -18.62
CA GLY A 6 -21.09 -35.42 -17.62
C GLY A 6 -20.40 -34.12 -18.09
N ASN A 7 -20.27 -33.90 -19.39
CA ASN A 7 -19.55 -32.71 -19.89
C ASN A 7 -20.45 -31.49 -20.08
N ALA A 8 -21.74 -31.69 -20.34
CA ALA A 8 -22.68 -30.61 -20.59
C ALA A 8 -23.00 -29.79 -19.33
N TYR A 9 -23.00 -30.41 -18.15
CA TYR A 9 -23.23 -29.70 -16.89
C TYR A 9 -22.01 -28.85 -16.50
N MET A 10 -20.80 -29.39 -16.71
CA MET A 10 -19.54 -28.68 -16.48
C MET A 10 -19.45 -27.45 -17.41
N GLY A 11 -19.74 -27.61 -18.70
CA GLY A 11 -19.74 -26.49 -19.66
C GLY A 11 -20.73 -25.39 -19.31
N LYS A 12 -21.92 -25.72 -18.79
CA LYS A 12 -22.92 -24.74 -18.31
C LYS A 12 -22.47 -24.03 -17.03
N LEU A 13 -21.71 -24.71 -16.17
CA LEU A 13 -21.15 -24.12 -14.95
C LEU A 13 -20.01 -23.14 -15.27
N LEU A 14 -19.14 -23.51 -16.22
CA LEU A 14 -18.07 -22.65 -16.74
C LEU A 14 -18.61 -21.37 -17.40
N ALA A 15 -19.63 -21.48 -18.24
CA ALA A 15 -20.25 -20.31 -18.89
C ALA A 15 -20.85 -19.32 -17.86
N LYS A 16 -21.50 -19.84 -16.81
CA LYS A 16 -22.07 -19.02 -15.72
C LYS A 16 -21.02 -18.35 -14.84
N LEU A 17 -19.80 -18.88 -14.78
CA LEU A 17 -18.68 -18.27 -14.06
C LEU A 17 -18.01 -17.16 -14.90
N ASP A 18 -17.83 -17.39 -16.20
CA ASP A 18 -17.29 -16.39 -17.14
C ASP A 18 -18.17 -15.14 -17.25
N GLU A 19 -19.50 -15.30 -17.32
CA GLU A 19 -20.44 -14.17 -17.31
C GLU A 19 -20.46 -13.39 -15.99
N LYS A 20 -20.01 -14.02 -14.89
CA LYS A 20 -19.97 -13.43 -13.55
C LYS A 20 -18.66 -12.69 -13.29
N ASP A 21 -17.56 -13.13 -13.91
CA ASP A 21 -16.23 -12.49 -13.84
C ASP A 21 -16.18 -11.11 -14.52
N LYS A 22 -17.12 -10.83 -15.44
CA LYS A 22 -17.17 -9.55 -16.17
C LYS A 22 -17.94 -8.42 -15.46
N ARG A 23 -18.51 -8.68 -14.28
CA ARG A 23 -19.30 -7.71 -13.49
C ARG A 23 -18.75 -7.43 -12.08
N ASP A 24 -17.46 -7.60 -11.88
CA ASP A 24 -16.80 -7.15 -10.65
C ASP A 24 -15.58 -6.28 -11.01
N ASP A 25 -15.73 -4.98 -10.71
CA ASP A 25 -14.70 -3.93 -10.57
C ASP A 25 -13.81 -3.50 -11.76
N PRO A 26 -14.08 -2.32 -12.38
CA PRO A 26 -13.05 -1.54 -13.07
C PRO A 26 -12.00 -0.91 -12.13
N ASN A 27 -12.00 -1.26 -10.84
CA ASN A 27 -11.02 -0.87 -9.82
C ASN A 27 -10.45 -2.11 -9.10
N GLY A 28 -10.18 -3.18 -9.85
CA GLY A 28 -9.60 -4.42 -9.31
C GLY A 28 -8.38 -4.16 -8.41
N ASN A 29 -8.54 -4.54 -7.14
CA ASN A 29 -7.58 -4.51 -6.03
C ASN A 29 -7.45 -3.19 -5.23
N ASP A 30 -8.42 -2.94 -4.36
CA ASP A 30 -8.14 -2.37 -3.04
C ASP A 30 -7.32 -3.36 -2.21
N GLU A 31 -6.03 -3.54 -2.55
CA GLU A 31 -5.11 -4.36 -1.75
C GLU A 31 -5.07 -3.78 -0.34
N GLU A 32 -5.61 -4.49 0.64
CA GLU A 32 -5.57 -4.05 2.02
C GLU A 32 -4.21 -4.37 2.63
N CYS A 33 -3.74 -3.53 3.56
CA CYS A 33 -2.53 -3.79 4.29
C CYS A 33 -2.67 -5.04 5.15
N VAL A 34 -1.90 -6.08 4.82
CA VAL A 34 -1.92 -7.38 5.52
C VAL A 34 -1.43 -7.34 6.97
N ILE A 35 -0.89 -6.20 7.42
CA ILE A 35 -0.42 -6.02 8.80
C ILE A 35 -1.51 -5.44 9.70
N CYS A 36 -2.27 -4.45 9.20
CA CYS A 36 -3.26 -3.75 10.03
C CYS A 36 -4.71 -3.98 9.61
N MET A 37 -4.96 -4.55 8.43
CA MET A 37 -6.30 -4.86 7.92
C MET A 37 -7.30 -3.70 8.11
N GLY A 38 -6.83 -2.47 7.86
CA GLY A 38 -7.64 -1.27 8.06
C GLY A 38 -7.15 -0.06 7.27
N ALA A 39 -6.23 -0.27 6.33
CA ALA A 39 -5.71 0.77 5.47
C ALA A 39 -5.25 0.15 4.15
N LYS A 40 -5.38 0.90 3.05
CA LYS A 40 -4.92 0.47 1.74
C LYS A 40 -3.40 0.23 1.72
N ALA A 41 -2.99 -0.92 1.19
CA ALA A 41 -1.62 -1.21 0.85
C ALA A 41 -1.17 -0.25 -0.25
N THR A 42 -0.09 0.47 0.03
CA THR A 42 0.39 1.60 -0.79
C THR A 42 1.88 1.53 -1.05
N MET A 43 2.61 0.66 -0.36
CA MET A 43 4.05 0.51 -0.49
C MET A 43 4.37 -0.64 -1.44
N GLN A 44 4.92 -0.30 -2.60
CA GLN A 44 5.44 -1.24 -3.57
C GLN A 44 6.92 -1.51 -3.31
N THR A 45 7.30 -2.78 -3.32
CA THR A 45 8.69 -3.25 -3.13
C THR A 45 9.38 -3.52 -4.47
N PHE A 46 10.68 -3.23 -4.58
CA PHE A 46 11.48 -3.49 -5.78
C PHE A 46 12.70 -4.36 -5.43
N PRO A 47 13.07 -5.33 -6.29
CA PRO A 47 12.63 -5.49 -7.70
C PRO A 47 11.33 -6.28 -7.92
N CYS A 48 10.74 -6.88 -6.88
CA CYS A 48 9.66 -7.86 -7.03
C CYS A 48 8.23 -7.31 -7.20
N SER A 49 8.06 -5.99 -7.34
CA SER A 49 6.80 -5.26 -7.58
C SER A 49 5.60 -5.50 -6.63
N HIS A 50 5.73 -6.31 -5.57
CA HIS A 50 4.64 -6.57 -4.61
C HIS A 50 4.24 -5.34 -3.80
N LYS A 51 2.93 -5.13 -3.64
CA LYS A 51 2.31 -4.02 -2.89
C LYS A 51 1.31 -4.56 -1.86
N VAL A 52 1.80 -4.80 -0.64
CA VAL A 52 1.02 -5.55 0.38
C VAL A 52 0.92 -4.87 1.74
N VAL A 53 1.62 -3.75 1.93
CA VAL A 53 1.63 -3.01 3.21
C VAL A 53 1.33 -1.53 3.01
N CYS A 54 0.69 -0.92 4.02
CA CYS A 54 0.52 0.53 4.08
C CYS A 54 1.81 1.20 4.58
N ARG A 55 1.93 2.52 4.34
CA ARG A 55 3.10 3.31 4.76
C ARG A 55 3.36 3.26 6.28
N LYS A 56 2.31 3.36 7.09
CA LYS A 56 2.43 3.36 8.57
C LYS A 56 3.00 2.04 9.08
N CYS A 57 2.46 0.92 8.63
CA CYS A 57 2.93 -0.41 9.03
C CYS A 57 4.36 -0.66 8.54
N PHE A 58 4.68 -0.25 7.31
CA PHE A 58 6.01 -0.41 6.77
C PHE A 58 7.09 0.35 7.56
N ILE A 59 6.81 1.58 8.01
CA ILE A 59 7.73 2.34 8.88
C ILE A 59 7.99 1.58 10.19
N LYS A 60 6.94 1.08 10.84
CA LYS A 60 7.08 0.27 12.05
C LYS A 60 7.91 -0.99 11.79
N THR A 61 7.70 -1.66 10.66
CA THR A 61 8.50 -2.83 10.26
C THR A 61 9.99 -2.48 10.14
N ILE A 62 10.35 -1.36 9.50
CA ILE A 62 11.76 -0.92 9.43
C ILE A 62 12.29 -0.63 10.84
N GLN A 63 11.54 0.11 11.66
CA GLN A 63 11.99 0.48 13.01
C GLN A 63 12.33 -0.76 13.83
N VAL A 64 11.45 -1.77 13.84
CA VAL A 64 11.69 -3.04 14.51
C VAL A 64 12.93 -3.75 13.93
N ALA A 65 13.04 -3.83 12.60
CA ALA A 65 14.16 -4.49 11.96
C ALA A 65 15.51 -3.81 12.25
N VAL A 66 15.54 -2.49 12.34
CA VAL A 66 16.74 -1.73 12.72
C VAL A 66 17.10 -2.01 14.18
N SER A 67 16.14 -1.95 15.10
CA SER A 67 16.37 -2.26 16.53
C SER A 67 16.88 -3.69 16.73
N GLN A 68 16.41 -4.63 15.92
CA GLN A 68 16.83 -6.04 15.94
C GLN A 68 18.07 -6.32 15.07
N ARG A 69 18.64 -5.29 14.41
CA ARG A 69 19.75 -5.43 13.45
C ARG A 69 19.47 -6.45 12.32
N SER A 70 18.19 -6.65 11.98
CA SER A 70 17.70 -7.66 11.03
C SER A 70 17.53 -7.11 9.61
N LEU A 71 18.57 -6.45 9.10
CA LEU A 71 18.66 -5.95 7.73
C LEU A 71 19.55 -6.88 6.89
N PRO A 72 19.32 -7.00 5.56
CA PRO A 72 18.36 -6.27 4.73
C PRO A 72 16.94 -6.85 4.79
N LEU A 73 15.93 -5.99 4.58
CA LEU A 73 14.55 -6.43 4.51
C LEU A 73 14.29 -7.33 3.30
N ARG A 74 13.37 -8.28 3.47
CA ARG A 74 12.91 -9.20 2.41
C ARG A 74 11.41 -9.04 2.20
N CYS A 75 10.96 -9.18 0.96
CA CYS A 75 9.55 -9.13 0.62
C CYS A 75 8.80 -10.31 1.24
N VAL A 76 7.67 -10.06 1.89
CA VAL A 76 6.89 -11.11 2.57
C VAL A 76 6.20 -12.07 1.60
N ILE A 77 6.06 -11.71 0.32
CA ILE A 77 5.41 -12.55 -0.69
C ILE A 77 6.43 -13.48 -1.36
N CYS A 78 7.55 -12.93 -1.87
CA CYS A 78 8.50 -13.68 -2.68
C CYS A 78 9.90 -13.81 -2.07
N ARG A 79 10.12 -13.29 -0.85
CA ARG A 79 11.40 -13.32 -0.11
C ARG A 79 12.59 -12.64 -0.79
N ALA A 80 12.40 -12.00 -1.95
CA ALA A 80 13.40 -11.18 -2.61
C ALA A 80 13.89 -10.05 -1.69
N ARG A 81 15.19 -9.71 -1.75
CA ARG A 81 15.74 -8.57 -1.02
C ARG A 81 15.06 -7.29 -1.51
N ILE A 82 14.59 -6.48 -0.59
CA ILE A 82 13.98 -5.18 -0.91
C ILE A 82 15.11 -4.18 -1.07
N LEU A 83 15.27 -3.65 -2.29
CA LEU A 83 16.31 -2.67 -2.62
C LEU A 83 15.77 -1.25 -2.66
N LYS A 84 14.49 -1.11 -3.04
CA LYS A 84 13.82 0.19 -3.15
C LYS A 84 12.33 0.01 -2.84
N LEU A 85 11.72 1.07 -2.33
CA LEU A 85 10.28 1.15 -2.17
C LEU A 85 9.73 2.36 -2.90
N ARG A 86 8.52 2.19 -3.45
CA ARG A 86 7.74 3.27 -4.06
C ARG A 86 6.39 3.32 -3.37
N GLN A 87 5.98 4.51 -2.96
CA GLN A 87 4.60 4.72 -2.57
C GLN A 87 3.76 4.95 -3.83
N ALA A 88 2.68 4.20 -4.01
CA ALA A 88 1.70 4.52 -5.03
C ALA A 88 1.14 5.91 -4.74
N ALA A 89 1.37 6.87 -5.63
CA ALA A 89 0.81 8.19 -5.52
C ALA A 89 -0.72 8.04 -5.63
N LEU A 90 -1.45 8.41 -4.57
CA LEU A 90 -2.86 8.70 -4.73
C LEU A 90 -2.97 9.86 -5.72
N PRO A 91 -3.95 9.87 -6.64
CA PRO A 91 -4.29 11.09 -7.34
C PRO A 91 -4.61 12.12 -6.26
N LYS A 92 -3.76 13.14 -6.12
CA LYS A 92 -4.12 14.32 -5.37
C LYS A 92 -5.30 14.91 -6.15
N VAL A 93 -6.52 14.59 -5.75
CA VAL A 93 -7.66 15.42 -6.11
C VAL A 93 -7.26 16.79 -5.58
N ALA A 94 -6.91 17.69 -6.50
CA ALA A 94 -6.70 19.08 -6.18
C ALA A 94 -8.05 19.59 -5.70
N VAL A 95 -8.32 19.43 -4.41
CA VAL A 95 -9.40 20.13 -3.75
C VAL A 95 -8.95 21.59 -3.77
N THR A 96 -9.39 22.31 -4.79
CA THR A 96 -9.39 23.76 -4.84
C THR A 96 -10.38 24.24 -3.78
N THR A 97 -9.95 24.29 -2.52
CA THR A 97 -10.61 25.08 -1.49
C THR A 97 -10.11 26.52 -1.62
N PRO A 98 -10.97 27.50 -1.97
CA PRO A 98 -10.65 28.91 -1.78
C PRO A 98 -10.81 29.22 -0.30
N THR A 99 -9.71 29.25 0.46
CA THR A 99 -9.75 29.71 1.85
C THR A 99 -8.59 30.64 2.14
N ASN A 100 -8.98 31.89 2.44
CA ASN A 100 -8.19 33.05 2.81
C ASN A 100 -6.89 32.76 3.56
N ALA A 101 -5.85 33.49 3.15
CA ALA A 101 -4.62 33.65 3.89
C ALA A 101 -4.90 34.21 5.29
N VAL A 102 -4.56 33.45 6.33
CA VAL A 102 -4.36 34.00 7.67
C VAL A 102 -2.91 33.77 8.02
N ALA A 103 -2.13 34.85 7.93
CA ALA A 103 -0.75 34.91 8.35
C ALA A 103 -0.65 34.47 9.83
N ARG A 104 0.11 33.41 10.10
CA ARG A 104 0.51 33.06 11.47
C ARG A 104 1.92 33.59 11.69
N THR A 105 1.98 34.66 12.47
CA THR A 105 3.19 35.25 13.02
C THR A 105 3.92 34.24 13.91
N MET A 106 5.24 34.14 13.72
CA MET A 106 6.14 33.38 14.58
C MET A 106 6.34 34.13 15.91
N PRO A 107 6.22 33.48 17.09
CA PRO A 107 6.70 34.05 18.34
C PRO A 107 8.24 33.95 18.41
N LYS A 108 8.91 35.09 18.63
CA LYS A 108 10.35 35.17 18.86
C LYS A 108 10.71 34.89 20.33
N SER A 109 11.80 34.13 20.50
CA SER A 109 12.71 34.05 21.67
C SER A 109 12.29 33.11 22.82
N PRO A 110 13.28 32.52 23.55
CA PRO A 110 14.18 33.29 24.42
C PRO A 110 15.68 33.00 24.28
N SER A 111 16.43 33.91 24.91
CA SER A 111 17.87 34.06 25.10
C SER A 111 18.68 32.81 25.45
N LEU A 112 19.88 32.71 24.88
CA LEU A 112 21.02 32.14 25.61
C LEU A 112 22.03 33.25 25.90
N PHE A 113 22.24 33.44 27.20
CA PHE A 113 23.21 34.32 27.82
C PHE A 113 24.65 33.93 27.44
N GLN A 114 25.46 34.96 27.17
CA GLN A 114 26.82 35.14 27.67
C GLN A 114 27.99 34.51 26.90
N CYS A 115 28.71 35.35 26.15
CA CYS A 115 30.14 35.18 25.90
C CYS A 115 30.88 36.27 26.68
N VAL A 116 31.50 35.88 27.80
CA VAL A 116 32.52 36.64 28.51
C VAL A 116 33.83 35.88 28.32
N LYS A 117 34.69 36.38 27.43
CA LYS A 117 36.12 36.61 27.68
C LYS A 117 36.78 37.20 26.44
#